data_AF-V4BBQ6-F1
#
_entry.id   AF-V4BBQ6-F1
#
_cell.length_a   1.000
_cell.length_b   1.000
_cell.length_c   1.000
_cell.angle_alpha   90.00
_cell.angle_beta   90.00
_cell.angle_gamma   90.00
#
_symmetry.space_group_name_H-M   'P 1'
#
loop_
_entity.id
_entity.type
_entity.pdbx_description
1 polymer ?
#
loop_
_entity_poly.entity_id
_entity_poly.type
_entity_poly.pdbx_seq_one_letter_code
_entity_poly.pdbx_strand_id
1 'polypeptide(L)'
;KQEIGDILQQIMTITDQSLDEAQARWVSGKHTLNCHRMKPALFSVLCEIKEKTVLSIRNTQEEEPPDPQLMRLDNMLIAEGVAGPEKGGGSSAAANATAAASGGQPDGAIEHSDYRAKLAQIRQIYHTELEKYEQACNEFTTHVVNLLREQSRTRPIAPKEIERMVGIIRKKFSAIEMQLKQSTCEAVMILRSRFLDARRKRRNFSKQATEVLNEYFYSHLSNPYPSEEAKEELARKCSITVSQISNWFGNKRIRYKKNIGKAQEEANMYAAKAA
;
A
#
# COMPACT_ATOMS: atom_id res chain seq x y z
N LYS A 1 67.48 -14.59 -11.50
CA LYS A 1 66.71 -15.76 -11.04
C LYS A 1 66.74 -15.68 -9.52
N GLN A 2 65.63 -15.37 -8.87
CA GLN A 2 65.57 -15.43 -7.40
C GLN A 2 65.85 -16.88 -7.01
N GLU A 3 66.85 -17.13 -6.18
CA GLU A 3 67.22 -18.49 -5.82
C GLU A 3 66.08 -19.10 -4.99
N ILE A 4 65.77 -20.37 -5.21
CA ILE A 4 64.68 -21.07 -4.49
C ILE A 4 64.86 -20.96 -2.97
N GLY A 5 66.12 -20.84 -2.51
CA GLY A 5 66.47 -20.56 -1.11
C GLY A 5 65.93 -19.22 -0.60
N ASP A 6 65.98 -18.15 -1.40
CA ASP A 6 65.45 -16.83 -1.00
C ASP A 6 63.94 -16.84 -0.81
N ILE A 7 63.24 -17.60 -1.66
CA ILE A 7 61.78 -17.75 -1.61
C ILE A 7 61.39 -18.57 -0.37
N LEU A 8 62.10 -19.68 -0.10
CA LEU A 8 61.88 -20.48 1.10
C LEU A 8 62.17 -19.69 2.37
N GLN A 9 63.24 -18.90 2.39
CA GLN A 9 63.58 -18.03 3.50
C GLN A 9 62.51 -16.97 3.74
N GLN A 10 61.97 -16.35 2.67
CA GLN A 10 60.85 -15.42 2.78
C GLN A 10 59.58 -16.07 3.33
N ILE A 11 59.25 -17.28 2.86
CA ILE A 11 58.07 -18.02 3.33
C ILE A 11 58.21 -18.38 4.82
N MET A 12 59.37 -18.90 5.24
CA MET A 12 59.65 -19.19 6.66
C MET A 12 59.52 -17.94 7.53
N THR A 13 60.04 -16.81 7.05
CA THR A 13 59.94 -15.52 7.75
C THR A 13 58.50 -15.01 7.85
N ILE A 14 57.61 -15.38 6.93
CA ILE A 14 56.18 -15.02 6.98
C ILE A 14 55.44 -15.89 8.01
N THR A 15 55.78 -17.17 8.13
CA THR A 15 55.18 -18.07 9.15
C THR A 15 55.52 -17.70 10.59
N ASP A 16 56.68 -17.06 10.82
CA ASP A 16 57.12 -16.63 12.15
C ASP A 16 56.66 -15.21 12.52
N GLN A 17 55.98 -14.50 11.61
CA GLN A 17 55.50 -13.14 11.87
C GLN A 17 54.22 -13.14 12.70
N SER A 18 54.20 -12.28 13.72
CA SER A 18 52.94 -12.00 14.43
C SER A 18 51.96 -11.24 13.53
N LEU A 19 50.66 -11.38 13.83
CA LEU A 19 49.60 -10.66 13.11
C LEU A 19 49.83 -9.13 13.14
N ASP A 20 50.34 -8.62 14.26
CA ASP A 20 50.63 -7.20 14.45
C ASP A 20 51.81 -6.72 13.58
N GLU A 21 52.88 -7.52 13.44
CA GLU A 21 54.01 -7.19 12.57
C GLU A 21 53.62 -7.24 11.09
N ALA A 22 52.83 -8.24 10.69
CA ALA A 22 52.27 -8.32 9.34
C ALA A 22 51.38 -7.12 9.02
N GLN A 23 50.56 -6.70 9.99
CA GLN A 23 49.70 -5.53 9.88
C GLN A 23 50.52 -4.23 9.81
N ALA A 24 51.58 -4.09 10.60
CA ALA A 24 52.48 -2.94 10.56
C ALA A 24 53.23 -2.84 9.21
N ARG A 25 53.71 -3.96 8.66
CA ARG A 25 54.32 -4.01 7.31
C ARG A 25 53.31 -3.64 6.23
N TRP A 26 52.09 -4.14 6.32
CA TRP A 26 51.01 -3.80 5.39
C TRP A 26 50.69 -2.30 5.43
N VAL A 27 50.59 -1.71 6.63
CA VAL A 27 50.37 -0.26 6.81
C VAL A 27 51.51 0.56 6.20
N SER A 28 52.77 0.16 6.44
CA SER A 28 53.95 0.83 5.89
C SER A 28 54.04 0.73 4.36
N GLY A 29 53.75 -0.45 3.79
CA GLY A 29 53.65 -0.66 2.35
C GLY A 29 52.53 0.18 1.71
N LYS A 30 51.35 0.23 2.35
CA LYS A 30 50.22 1.07 1.92
C LYS A 30 50.59 2.55 1.95
N HIS A 31 51.31 3.01 2.98
CA HIS A 31 51.81 4.39 3.06
C HIS A 31 52.80 4.72 1.94
N THR A 32 53.78 3.85 1.70
CA THR A 32 54.78 4.02 0.63
C THR A 32 54.13 4.11 -0.75
N LEU A 33 53.17 3.21 -1.04
CA LEU A 33 52.42 3.24 -2.29
C LEU A 33 51.59 4.52 -2.40
N ASN A 34 50.92 4.95 -1.32
CA ASN A 34 50.12 6.17 -1.28
C ASN A 34 50.93 7.44 -1.57
N CYS A 35 52.18 7.49 -1.12
CA CYS A 35 53.08 8.62 -1.32
C CYS A 35 53.85 8.57 -2.66
N HIS A 36 53.69 7.50 -3.45
CA HIS A 36 54.45 7.31 -4.68
C HIS A 36 54.00 8.29 -5.79
N ARG A 37 54.95 9.03 -6.37
CA ARG A 37 54.69 10.08 -7.37
C ARG A 37 53.91 9.62 -8.61
N MET A 38 54.12 8.37 -9.05
CA MET A 38 53.40 7.81 -10.21
C MET A 38 52.04 7.20 -9.87
N LYS A 39 51.69 7.09 -8.57
CA LYS A 39 50.42 6.48 -8.16
C LYS A 39 49.22 7.14 -8.85
N PRO A 40 49.07 8.48 -8.88
CA PRO A 40 47.89 9.10 -9.51
C PRO A 40 47.76 8.77 -11.00
N ALA A 41 48.87 8.79 -11.75
CA ALA A 41 48.88 8.50 -13.17
C ALA A 41 48.55 7.03 -13.46
N LEU A 42 49.19 6.08 -12.75
CA LEU A 42 48.91 4.65 -12.88
C LEU A 42 47.46 4.32 -12.49
N PHE A 43 46.96 4.94 -11.41
CA PHE A 43 45.57 4.75 -10.96
C PHE A 43 44.57 5.22 -12.02
N SER A 44 44.81 6.37 -12.64
CA SER A 44 43.98 6.90 -13.73
C SER A 44 43.91 5.93 -14.92
N VAL A 45 45.07 5.44 -15.38
CA VAL A 45 45.15 4.49 -16.51
C VAL A 45 44.45 3.17 -16.17
N LEU A 46 44.64 2.65 -14.96
CA LEU A 46 43.97 1.41 -14.52
C LEU A 46 42.45 1.59 -14.42
N CYS A 47 41.97 2.73 -13.93
CA CYS A 47 40.54 3.05 -13.94
C CYS A 47 39.99 3.13 -15.37
N GLU A 48 40.72 3.75 -16.30
CA GLU A 48 40.31 3.86 -17.70
C GLU A 48 40.26 2.48 -18.40
N ILE A 49 41.27 1.63 -18.18
CA ILE A 49 41.29 0.25 -18.68
C ILE A 49 40.11 -0.54 -18.11
N LYS A 50 39.81 -0.37 -16.82
CA LYS A 50 38.69 -1.02 -16.14
C LYS A 50 37.33 -0.54 -16.65
N GLU A 51 37.19 0.74 -16.97
CA GLU A 51 35.98 1.29 -17.59
C GLU A 51 35.76 0.72 -19.01
N LYS A 52 36.84 0.57 -19.79
CA LYS A 52 36.80 0.07 -21.17
C LYS A 52 36.64 -1.45 -21.27
N THR A 53 36.92 -2.21 -20.21
CA THR A 53 36.74 -3.67 -20.19
C THR A 53 35.29 -4.06 -19.89
N VAL A 54 34.71 -4.87 -20.78
CA VAL A 54 33.28 -5.24 -20.89
C VAL A 54 32.66 -5.81 -19.61
N LEU A 55 33.46 -6.27 -18.64
CA LEU A 55 33.00 -6.76 -17.33
C LEU A 55 32.28 -5.66 -16.50
N SER A 56 32.49 -4.37 -16.79
CA SER A 56 31.85 -3.24 -16.10
C SER A 56 30.51 -2.81 -16.75
N ILE A 57 30.23 -3.23 -17.99
CA ILE A 57 29.22 -2.59 -18.87
C ILE A 57 27.91 -3.39 -18.97
N ARG A 58 27.84 -4.63 -18.47
CA ARG A 58 26.68 -5.53 -18.67
C ARG A 58 25.33 -5.07 -18.08
N ASN A 59 25.22 -3.87 -17.51
CA ASN A 59 23.95 -3.40 -16.94
C ASN A 59 23.73 -1.88 -17.03
N THR A 60 24.38 -1.18 -17.96
CA THR A 60 24.13 0.26 -18.17
C THR A 60 22.75 0.46 -18.78
N GLN A 61 21.83 0.84 -17.90
CA GLN A 61 20.48 1.33 -18.12
C GLN A 61 20.37 2.34 -19.27
N GLU A 62 19.43 2.10 -20.19
CA GLU A 62 18.57 3.17 -20.69
C GLU A 62 17.89 3.83 -19.47
N GLU A 63 17.77 5.15 -19.49
CA GLU A 63 17.02 5.93 -18.50
C GLU A 63 15.56 5.46 -18.50
N GLU A 64 15.33 4.39 -17.73
CA GLU A 64 14.08 3.66 -17.70
C GLU A 64 13.01 4.63 -17.16
N PRO A 65 11.94 4.89 -17.93
CA PRO A 65 10.92 5.84 -17.52
C PRO A 65 10.36 5.45 -16.14
N PRO A 66 9.90 6.44 -15.34
CA PRO A 66 9.33 6.16 -14.03
C PRO A 66 8.25 5.09 -14.14
N ASP A 67 8.33 4.09 -13.26
CA ASP A 67 7.46 2.92 -13.30
C ASP A 67 5.98 3.37 -13.34
N PRO A 68 5.23 3.05 -14.41
CA PRO A 68 3.82 3.42 -14.54
C PRO A 68 2.96 2.93 -13.38
N GLN A 69 3.30 1.78 -12.78
CA GLN A 69 2.60 1.24 -11.62
C GLN A 69 2.83 2.11 -10.39
N LEU A 70 4.08 2.55 -10.17
CA LEU A 70 4.43 3.43 -9.06
C LEU A 70 3.69 4.78 -9.17
N MET A 71 3.67 5.39 -10.36
CA MET A 71 2.93 6.63 -10.61
C MET A 71 1.43 6.47 -10.34
N ARG A 72 0.83 5.34 -10.72
CA ARG A 72 -0.59 5.08 -10.46
C ARG A 72 -0.87 5.00 -8.95
N LEU A 73 0.01 4.34 -8.20
CA LEU A 73 -0.10 4.25 -6.75
C LEU A 73 0.05 5.62 -6.09
N ASP A 74 1.00 6.43 -6.53
CA ASP A 74 1.18 7.79 -6.03
C ASP A 74 -0.06 8.65 -6.25
N ASN A 75 -0.62 8.64 -7.46
CA ASN A 75 -1.85 9.37 -7.76
C ASN A 75 -3.03 8.88 -6.90
N MET A 76 -3.11 7.58 -6.62
CA MET A 76 -4.16 7.02 -5.76
C MET A 76 -4.02 7.47 -4.30
N LEU A 77 -2.81 7.42 -3.76
CA LEU A 77 -2.52 7.88 -2.39
C LEU A 77 -2.74 9.40 -2.27
N ILE A 78 -2.38 10.18 -3.27
CA ILE A 78 -2.63 11.63 -3.30
C ILE A 78 -4.14 11.94 -3.32
N ALA A 79 -4.92 11.23 -4.15
CA ALA A 79 -6.36 11.43 -4.24
C ALA A 79 -7.09 11.13 -2.91
N GLU A 80 -6.63 10.11 -2.19
CA GLU A 80 -7.14 9.75 -0.86
C GLU A 80 -6.48 10.58 0.27
N GLY A 81 -5.60 11.52 -0.10
CA GLY A 81 -4.80 12.43 0.73
C GLY A 81 -3.78 11.72 1.64
N VAL A 82 -3.51 10.44 1.40
CA VAL A 82 -2.52 9.66 2.14
C VAL A 82 -1.09 10.11 1.84
N ALA A 83 -0.82 10.58 0.62
CA ALA A 83 0.45 11.16 0.21
C ALA A 83 0.27 12.60 -0.30
N GLY A 84 1.28 13.46 -0.13
CA GLY A 84 1.27 14.84 -0.63
C GLY A 84 2.14 15.81 0.19
N PRO A 85 2.47 17.00 -0.34
CA PRO A 85 3.34 17.99 0.33
C PRO A 85 2.73 18.55 1.61
N GLU A 86 1.42 18.39 1.78
CA GLU A 86 0.69 18.74 2.98
C GLU A 86 0.90 17.65 4.05
N LYS A 87 1.98 17.74 4.83
CA LYS A 87 2.12 17.05 6.14
C LYS A 87 0.95 17.35 7.12
N GLY A 88 -0.08 18.10 6.71
CA GLY A 88 -1.30 18.41 7.46
C GLY A 88 -2.63 18.34 6.67
N GLY A 89 -2.67 17.72 5.49
CA GLY A 89 -3.82 17.75 4.58
C GLY A 89 -4.99 16.83 4.93
N GLY A 90 -5.47 16.84 6.17
CA GLY A 90 -6.64 16.05 6.63
C GLY A 90 -8.00 16.64 6.23
N SER A 91 -8.02 17.81 5.59
CA SER A 91 -9.24 18.60 5.35
C SER A 91 -9.83 18.42 3.94
N SER A 92 -9.01 18.23 2.92
CA SER A 92 -9.46 18.16 1.51
C SER A 92 -10.01 16.79 1.10
N ALA A 93 -9.37 15.69 1.52
CA ALA A 93 -9.89 14.34 1.25
C ALA A 93 -11.19 14.05 2.02
N ALA A 94 -11.30 14.59 3.24
CA ALA A 94 -12.53 14.51 4.03
C ALA A 94 -13.67 15.28 3.36
N ALA A 95 -13.38 16.42 2.71
CA ALA A 95 -14.36 17.22 1.98
C ALA A 95 -14.93 16.49 0.74
N ASN A 96 -14.12 15.71 0.01
CA ASN A 96 -14.62 14.94 -1.12
C ASN A 96 -15.47 13.73 -0.70
N ALA A 97 -15.15 13.09 0.43
CA ALA A 97 -15.96 12.03 1.00
C ALA A 97 -17.28 12.56 1.64
N THR A 98 -17.27 13.78 2.21
CA THR A 98 -18.48 14.43 2.76
C THR A 98 -19.35 15.08 1.69
N ALA A 99 -18.78 15.58 0.59
CA ALA A 99 -19.54 16.14 -0.53
C ALA A 99 -20.43 15.08 -1.22
N ALA A 100 -20.01 13.80 -1.23
CA ALA A 100 -20.85 12.68 -1.68
C ALA A 100 -21.87 12.20 -0.62
N ALA A 101 -21.93 12.84 0.56
CA ALA A 101 -22.70 12.41 1.73
C ALA A 101 -23.73 13.47 2.21
N SER A 102 -23.97 14.54 1.46
CA SER A 102 -24.93 15.60 1.78
C SER A 102 -26.42 15.20 1.63
N GLY A 103 -26.78 13.96 2.00
CA GLY A 103 -28.15 13.50 2.21
C GLY A 103 -28.28 12.97 3.64
N GLY A 104 -28.90 13.76 4.52
CA GLY A 104 -28.69 13.76 5.98
C GLY A 104 -29.20 12.59 6.83
N GLN A 105 -28.54 12.39 7.98
CA GLN A 105 -29.10 12.01 9.30
C GLN A 105 -27.99 12.06 10.39
N PRO A 106 -28.31 12.31 11.68
CA PRO A 106 -27.31 12.55 12.75
C PRO A 106 -26.49 11.31 13.15
N ASP A 107 -27.01 10.11 12.88
CA ASP A 107 -26.40 8.81 13.23
C ASP A 107 -25.12 8.51 12.42
N GLY A 108 -24.97 9.18 11.26
CA GLY A 108 -23.79 9.05 10.40
C GLY A 108 -22.56 9.83 10.89
N ALA A 109 -22.70 10.70 11.90
CA ALA A 109 -21.58 11.50 12.39
C ALA A 109 -20.53 10.66 13.13
N ILE A 110 -20.96 9.64 13.88
CA ILE A 110 -20.08 8.71 14.60
C ILE A 110 -19.36 7.79 13.60
N GLU A 111 -20.08 7.23 12.62
CA GLU A 111 -19.48 6.40 11.56
C GLU A 111 -18.48 7.17 10.69
N HIS A 112 -18.75 8.45 10.41
CA HIS A 112 -17.82 9.33 9.71
C HIS A 112 -16.58 9.67 10.56
N SER A 113 -16.73 9.83 11.88
CA SER A 113 -15.62 10.04 12.80
C SER A 113 -14.68 8.82 12.82
N ASP A 114 -15.24 7.61 12.91
CA ASP A 114 -14.48 6.36 12.93
C ASP A 114 -13.74 6.11 11.60
N TYR A 115 -14.39 6.40 10.47
CA TYR A 115 -13.75 6.32 9.16
C TYR A 115 -12.57 7.29 9.06
N ARG A 116 -12.76 8.54 9.51
CA ARG A 116 -11.71 9.57 9.49
C ARG A 116 -10.53 9.19 10.39
N ALA A 117 -10.81 8.67 11.58
CA ALA A 117 -9.77 8.20 12.51
C ALA A 117 -8.97 7.03 11.92
N LYS A 118 -9.65 6.04 11.32
CA LYS A 118 -8.98 4.90 10.65
C LYS A 118 -8.16 5.34 9.44
N LEU A 119 -8.66 6.28 8.64
CA LEU A 119 -7.91 6.84 7.52
C LEU A 119 -6.67 7.58 8.02
N ALA A 120 -6.78 8.40 9.08
CA ALA A 120 -5.65 9.07 9.70
C ALA A 120 -4.61 8.07 10.23
N GLN A 121 -5.04 6.95 10.81
CA GLN A 121 -4.15 5.87 11.23
C GLN A 121 -3.39 5.26 10.05
N ILE A 122 -4.06 4.96 8.92
CA ILE A 122 -3.40 4.48 7.69
C ILE A 122 -2.34 5.48 7.22
N ARG A 123 -2.67 6.78 7.22
CA ARG A 123 -1.71 7.84 6.85
C ARG A 123 -0.50 7.86 7.76
N GLN A 124 -0.71 7.77 9.07
CA GLN A 124 0.38 7.79 10.04
C GLN A 124 1.31 6.59 9.84
N ILE A 125 0.75 5.40 9.64
CA ILE A 125 1.53 4.18 9.38
C ILE A 125 2.35 4.34 8.10
N TYR A 126 1.73 4.80 7.01
CA TYR A 126 2.42 5.01 5.73
C TYR A 126 3.63 5.94 5.87
N HIS A 127 3.46 7.12 6.49
CA HIS A 127 4.57 8.08 6.65
C HIS A 127 5.65 7.57 7.60
N THR A 128 5.26 6.89 8.68
CA THR A 128 6.22 6.33 9.64
C THR A 128 7.09 5.24 9.00
N GLU A 129 6.47 4.34 8.23
CA GLU A 129 7.20 3.29 7.51
C GLU A 129 8.06 3.88 6.39
N LEU A 130 7.54 4.85 5.62
CA LEU A 130 8.30 5.53 4.59
C LEU A 130 9.57 6.20 5.15
N GLU A 131 9.47 6.93 6.26
CA GLU A 131 10.62 7.57 6.91
C GLU A 131 11.67 6.55 7.36
N LYS A 132 11.26 5.41 7.94
CA LYS A 132 12.17 4.32 8.30
C LYS A 132 12.89 3.76 7.08
N TYR A 133 12.18 3.55 5.97
CA TYR A 133 12.79 3.05 4.74
C TYR A 133 13.75 4.05 4.11
N GLU A 134 13.41 5.34 4.09
CA GLU A 134 14.30 6.40 3.61
C GLU A 134 15.57 6.49 4.47
N GLN A 135 15.42 6.44 5.79
CA GLN A 135 16.56 6.45 6.70
C GLN A 135 17.48 5.24 6.47
N ALA A 136 16.91 4.03 6.40
CA ALA A 136 17.68 2.81 6.14
C ALA A 136 18.37 2.84 4.76
N CYS A 137 17.70 3.36 3.73
CA CYS A 137 18.26 3.53 2.40
C CYS A 137 19.46 4.49 2.41
N ASN A 138 19.31 5.62 3.09
CA ASN A 138 20.37 6.62 3.22
C ASN A 138 21.57 6.10 4.00
N GLU A 139 21.32 5.40 5.12
CA GLU A 139 22.38 4.80 5.93
C GLU A 139 23.15 3.73 5.14
N PHE A 140 22.43 2.81 4.49
CA PHE A 140 23.05 1.75 3.70
C PHE A 140 23.84 2.31 2.50
N THR A 141 23.26 3.28 1.79
CA THR A 141 23.93 3.97 0.67
C THR A 141 25.19 4.66 1.14
N THR A 142 25.14 5.37 2.27
CA THR A 142 26.29 6.06 2.86
C THR A 142 27.38 5.06 3.25
N HIS A 143 27.00 3.94 3.87
CA HIS A 143 27.94 2.88 4.23
C HIS A 143 28.66 2.30 3.01
N VAL A 144 27.91 1.98 1.94
CA VAL A 144 28.49 1.46 0.70
C VAL A 144 29.40 2.47 0.02
N VAL A 145 29.01 3.75 -0.04
CA VAL A 145 29.84 4.81 -0.62
C VAL A 145 31.13 4.98 0.17
N ASN A 146 31.07 5.01 1.51
CA ASN A 146 32.25 5.14 2.35
C ASN A 146 33.19 3.93 2.20
N LEU A 147 32.63 2.73 2.17
CA LEU A 147 33.39 1.50 1.94
C LEU A 147 34.10 1.52 0.58
N LEU A 148 33.40 1.87 -0.50
CA LEU A 148 33.99 1.94 -1.83
C LEU A 148 35.04 3.05 -1.94
N ARG A 149 34.83 4.19 -1.27
CA ARG A 149 35.83 5.27 -1.18
C ARG A 149 37.08 4.80 -0.44
N GLU A 150 36.95 4.08 0.67
CA GLU A 150 38.11 3.54 1.38
C GLU A 150 38.86 2.49 0.54
N GLN A 151 38.13 1.59 -0.13
CA GLN A 151 38.70 0.61 -1.05
C GLN A 151 39.41 1.28 -2.23
N SER A 152 38.91 2.43 -2.72
CA SER A 152 39.53 3.17 -3.81
C SER A 152 40.95 3.66 -3.47
N ARG A 153 41.31 3.72 -2.18
CA ARG A 153 42.67 4.10 -1.76
C ARG A 153 43.70 3.01 -2.05
N THR A 154 43.29 1.74 -2.04
CA THR A 154 44.16 0.56 -2.18
C THR A 154 43.99 -0.19 -3.49
N ARG A 155 42.90 0.04 -4.24
CA ARG A 155 42.68 -0.54 -5.58
C ARG A 155 41.93 0.41 -6.51
N PRO A 156 42.11 0.30 -7.83
CA PRO A 156 41.38 1.12 -8.82
C PRO A 156 39.86 0.90 -8.74
N ILE A 157 39.13 1.95 -8.37
CA ILE A 157 37.67 2.04 -8.40
C ILE A 157 37.29 3.33 -9.12
N ALA A 158 36.55 3.20 -10.21
CA ALA A 158 36.09 4.35 -10.97
C ALA A 158 34.90 5.03 -10.25
N PRO A 159 34.77 6.38 -10.27
CA PRO A 159 33.61 7.07 -9.69
C PRO A 159 32.28 6.55 -10.23
N LYS A 160 32.20 6.25 -11.54
CA LYS A 160 31.02 5.65 -12.19
C LYS A 160 30.61 4.30 -11.62
N GLU A 161 31.57 3.53 -11.09
CA GLU A 161 31.28 2.24 -10.44
C GLU A 161 30.55 2.45 -9.10
N ILE A 162 30.94 3.49 -8.34
CA ILE A 162 30.27 3.88 -7.10
C ILE A 162 28.84 4.34 -7.41
N GLU A 163 28.68 5.21 -8.41
CA GLU A 163 27.37 5.68 -8.87
C GLU A 163 26.47 4.51 -9.30
N ARG A 164 27.02 3.54 -10.02
CA ARG A 164 26.29 2.33 -10.42
C ARG A 164 25.81 1.51 -9.22
N MET A 165 26.67 1.31 -8.22
CA MET A 165 26.29 0.59 -7.00
C MET A 165 25.17 1.33 -6.27
N VAL A 166 25.25 2.66 -6.15
CA VAL A 166 24.17 3.49 -5.59
C VAL A 166 22.88 3.37 -6.40
N GLY A 167 22.97 3.34 -7.74
CA GLY A 167 21.83 3.14 -8.63
C GLY A 167 21.14 1.79 -8.39
N ILE A 168 21.90 0.71 -8.27
CA ILE A 168 21.37 -0.64 -7.95
C ILE A 168 20.66 -0.63 -6.60
N ILE A 169 21.25 0.03 -5.61
CA ILE A 169 20.66 0.17 -4.27
C ILE A 169 19.31 0.87 -4.38
N ARG A 170 19.27 2.06 -5.00
CA ARG A 170 18.04 2.83 -5.20
C ARG A 170 16.96 2.03 -5.92
N LYS A 171 17.29 1.26 -6.96
CA LYS A 171 16.34 0.37 -7.63
C LYS A 171 15.73 -0.66 -6.69
N LYS A 172 16.54 -1.31 -5.85
CA LYS A 172 16.04 -2.28 -4.87
C LYS A 172 15.12 -1.62 -3.84
N PHE A 173 15.47 -0.41 -3.39
CA PHE A 173 14.63 0.35 -2.46
C PHE A 173 13.31 0.82 -3.09
N SER A 174 13.31 1.19 -4.38
CA SER A 174 12.10 1.54 -5.11
C SER A 174 11.10 0.38 -5.17
N ALA A 175 11.56 -0.87 -5.28
CA ALA A 175 10.68 -2.04 -5.20
C ALA A 175 10.01 -2.18 -3.82
N ILE A 176 10.73 -1.87 -2.73
CA ILE A 176 10.18 -1.87 -1.36
C ILE A 176 9.17 -0.72 -1.20
N GLU A 177 9.50 0.46 -1.71
CA GLU A 177 8.60 1.62 -1.71
C GLU A 177 7.29 1.32 -2.46
N MET A 178 7.38 0.66 -3.62
CA MET A 178 6.21 0.22 -4.38
C MET A 178 5.33 -0.73 -3.56
N GLN A 179 5.91 -1.70 -2.84
CA GLN A 179 5.16 -2.60 -1.97
C GLN A 179 4.46 -1.86 -0.81
N LEU A 180 5.13 -0.88 -0.21
CA LEU A 180 4.53 -0.05 0.82
C LEU A 180 3.32 0.74 0.27
N LYS A 181 3.48 1.38 -0.88
CA LYS A 181 2.39 2.13 -1.52
C LYS A 181 1.22 1.22 -1.91
N GLN A 182 1.51 0.04 -2.45
CA GLN A 182 0.50 -0.96 -2.82
C GLN A 182 -0.32 -1.42 -1.60
N SER A 183 0.33 -1.83 -0.52
CA SER A 183 -0.36 -2.28 0.71
C SER A 183 -1.17 -1.16 1.36
N THR A 184 -0.68 0.08 1.29
CA THR A 184 -1.40 1.27 1.77
C THR A 184 -2.66 1.53 0.94
N CYS A 185 -2.56 1.49 -0.40
CA CYS A 185 -3.73 1.61 -1.29
C CYS A 185 -4.78 0.55 -1.00
N GLU A 186 -4.36 -0.71 -0.82
CA GLU A 186 -5.25 -1.81 -0.47
C GLU A 186 -5.97 -1.56 0.87
N ALA A 187 -5.26 -1.10 1.90
CA ALA A 187 -5.85 -0.75 3.18
C ALA A 187 -6.93 0.35 3.05
N VAL A 188 -6.66 1.38 2.24
CA VAL A 188 -7.64 2.44 1.95
C VAL A 188 -8.86 1.89 1.21
N MET A 189 -8.66 1.06 0.18
CA MET A 189 -9.76 0.45 -0.57
C MET A 189 -10.64 -0.45 0.32
N ILE A 190 -10.03 -1.24 1.20
CA ILE A 190 -10.75 -2.07 2.17
C ILE A 190 -11.55 -1.20 3.13
N LEU A 191 -10.95 -0.13 3.66
CA LEU A 191 -11.62 0.80 4.56
C LEU A 191 -12.83 1.46 3.88
N ARG A 192 -12.68 1.91 2.64
CA ARG A 192 -13.75 2.50 1.82
C ARG A 192 -14.88 1.52 1.53
N SER A 193 -14.53 0.27 1.17
CA SER A 193 -15.49 -0.80 0.92
C SER A 193 -16.33 -1.10 2.16
N ARG A 194 -15.67 -1.32 3.31
CA ARG A 194 -16.35 -1.59 4.59
C ARG A 194 -17.28 -0.45 5.01
N PHE A 195 -16.86 0.79 4.79
CA PHE A 195 -17.69 1.97 5.08
C PHE A 195 -18.93 2.04 4.19
N LEU A 196 -18.78 1.83 2.87
CA LEU A 196 -19.91 1.82 1.95
C LEU A 196 -20.88 0.67 2.21
N ASP A 197 -20.38 -0.50 2.62
CA ASP A 197 -21.20 -1.65 3.00
C ASP A 197 -21.93 -1.44 4.33
N ALA A 198 -21.28 -0.80 5.33
CA ALA A 198 -21.91 -0.39 6.58
C ALA A 198 -23.06 0.60 6.32
N ARG A 199 -22.83 1.60 5.45
CA ARG A 199 -23.88 2.54 5.00
C ARG A 199 -24.99 1.85 4.20
N ARG A 200 -24.68 0.77 3.49
CA ARG A 200 -25.64 -0.06 2.74
C ARG A 200 -26.43 -1.06 3.60
N LYS A 201 -26.22 -1.13 4.92
CA LYS A 201 -27.06 -1.98 5.79
C LYS A 201 -28.52 -1.65 5.54
N ARG A 202 -29.25 -2.59 4.93
CA ARG A 202 -30.70 -2.52 4.76
C ARG A 202 -31.31 -2.38 6.14
N ARG A 203 -31.86 -1.20 6.43
CA ARG A 203 -32.76 -1.04 7.57
C ARG A 203 -33.99 -1.90 7.31
N ASN A 204 -34.35 -2.74 8.29
CA ASN A 204 -35.64 -3.42 8.27
C ASN A 204 -36.74 -2.35 8.27
N PHE A 205 -37.86 -2.63 7.62
CA PHE A 205 -39.03 -1.77 7.74
C PHE A 205 -39.49 -1.72 9.20
N SER A 206 -40.08 -0.59 9.61
CA SER A 206 -40.65 -0.46 10.94
C SER A 206 -41.71 -1.55 11.17
N LYS A 207 -41.98 -1.88 12.44
CA LYS A 207 -43.04 -2.86 12.77
C LYS A 207 -44.38 -2.42 12.18
N GLN A 208 -44.70 -1.14 12.32
CA GLN A 208 -45.92 -0.53 11.76
C GLN A 208 -45.99 -0.65 10.23
N ALA A 209 -44.91 -0.30 9.52
CA ALA A 209 -44.87 -0.45 8.06
C ALA A 209 -45.02 -1.91 7.64
N THR A 210 -44.37 -2.83 8.35
CA THR A 210 -44.46 -4.27 8.07
C THR A 210 -45.88 -4.80 8.34
N GLU A 211 -46.54 -4.31 9.37
CA GLU A 211 -47.90 -4.68 9.75
C GLU A 211 -48.92 -4.22 8.70
N VAL A 212 -48.85 -2.95 8.27
CA VAL A 212 -49.70 -2.40 7.19
C VAL A 212 -49.53 -3.18 5.88
N LEU A 213 -48.29 -3.55 5.53
CA LEU A 213 -48.02 -4.33 4.32
C LEU A 213 -48.54 -5.77 4.41
N ASN A 214 -48.40 -6.41 5.57
CA ASN A 214 -48.94 -7.76 5.79
C ASN A 214 -50.47 -7.74 5.80
N GLU A 215 -51.10 -6.77 6.46
CA GLU A 215 -52.55 -6.61 6.50
C GLU A 215 -53.14 -6.51 5.09
N TYR A 216 -52.56 -5.66 4.23
CA TYR A 216 -52.94 -5.59 2.83
C TYR A 216 -52.72 -6.92 2.09
N PHE A 217 -51.57 -7.56 2.30
CA PHE A 217 -51.23 -8.81 1.63
C PHE A 217 -52.19 -9.96 1.97
N TYR A 218 -52.55 -10.12 3.26
CA TYR A 218 -53.45 -11.19 3.70
C TYR A 218 -54.92 -10.89 3.44
N SER A 219 -55.35 -9.62 3.46
CA SER A 219 -56.71 -9.25 3.02
C SER A 219 -56.91 -9.46 1.52
N HIS A 220 -55.85 -9.41 0.72
CA HIS A 220 -55.88 -9.61 -0.73
C HIS A 220 -55.17 -10.90 -1.16
N LEU A 221 -55.24 -11.96 -0.35
CA LEU A 221 -54.46 -13.18 -0.56
C LEU A 221 -54.80 -13.90 -1.89
N SER A 222 -56.03 -13.76 -2.37
CA SER A 222 -56.47 -14.29 -3.68
C SER A 222 -55.79 -13.60 -4.86
N ASN A 223 -55.46 -12.31 -4.72
CA ASN A 223 -54.77 -11.52 -5.74
C ASN A 223 -53.85 -10.43 -5.13
N PRO A 224 -52.67 -10.80 -4.61
CA PRO A 224 -51.79 -9.88 -3.87
C PRO A 224 -50.90 -9.05 -4.82
N TYR A 225 -51.56 -8.34 -5.75
CA TYR A 225 -50.97 -7.44 -6.74
C TYR A 225 -51.63 -6.06 -6.60
N PRO A 226 -51.10 -5.18 -5.72
CA PRO A 226 -51.64 -3.83 -5.58
C PRO A 226 -51.50 -3.05 -6.89
N SER A 227 -52.53 -2.27 -7.23
CA SER A 227 -52.50 -1.28 -8.32
C SER A 227 -51.48 -0.17 -8.02
N GLU A 228 -51.13 0.65 -9.02
CA GLU A 228 -50.20 1.77 -8.80
C GLU A 228 -50.72 2.74 -7.74
N GLU A 229 -51.99 3.11 -7.78
CA GLU A 229 -52.63 3.95 -6.74
C GLU A 229 -52.54 3.31 -5.34
N ALA A 230 -52.76 2.00 -5.23
CA ALA A 230 -52.64 1.30 -3.96
C ALA A 230 -51.19 1.25 -3.45
N LYS A 231 -50.20 1.15 -4.35
CA LYS A 231 -48.79 1.21 -3.98
C LYS A 231 -48.39 2.60 -3.49
N GLU A 232 -48.90 3.66 -4.11
CA GLU A 232 -48.66 5.04 -3.68
C GLU A 232 -49.23 5.29 -2.29
N GLU A 233 -50.45 4.82 -2.01
CA GLU A 233 -51.07 4.95 -0.70
C GLU A 233 -50.33 4.14 0.38
N LEU A 234 -49.91 2.91 0.07
CA LEU A 234 -49.09 2.10 0.98
C LEU A 234 -47.71 2.71 1.21
N ALA A 235 -47.07 3.27 0.18
CA ALA A 235 -45.81 4.00 0.28
C ALA A 235 -45.95 5.19 1.25
N ARG A 236 -47.04 5.95 1.12
CA ARG A 236 -47.37 7.08 2.00
C ARG A 236 -47.62 6.64 3.44
N LYS A 237 -48.44 5.61 3.67
CA LYS A 237 -48.73 5.07 5.02
C LYS A 237 -47.49 4.50 5.72
N CYS A 238 -46.63 3.82 4.97
CA CYS A 238 -45.45 3.15 5.50
C CYS A 238 -44.21 4.05 5.53
N SER A 239 -44.28 5.27 5.00
CA SER A 239 -43.14 6.19 4.84
C SER A 239 -41.94 5.54 4.11
N ILE A 240 -42.23 4.81 3.04
CA ILE A 240 -41.24 4.14 2.18
C ILE A 240 -41.54 4.40 0.71
N THR A 241 -40.60 4.11 -0.18
CA THR A 241 -40.76 4.38 -1.62
C THR A 241 -41.64 3.32 -2.32
N VAL A 242 -42.31 3.71 -3.41
CA VAL A 242 -43.11 2.80 -4.26
C VAL A 242 -42.26 1.61 -4.79
N SER A 243 -40.97 1.85 -5.06
CA SER A 243 -40.03 0.78 -5.44
C SER A 243 -39.81 -0.23 -4.30
N GLN A 244 -39.68 0.24 -3.05
CA GLN A 244 -39.58 -0.63 -1.88
C GLN A 244 -40.87 -1.44 -1.65
N ILE A 245 -42.04 -0.85 -1.87
CA ILE A 245 -43.34 -1.56 -1.85
C ILE A 245 -43.36 -2.67 -2.89
N SER A 246 -43.04 -2.35 -4.15
CA SER A 246 -43.02 -3.32 -5.26
C SER A 246 -42.08 -4.49 -4.97
N ASN A 247 -40.87 -4.20 -4.47
CA ASN A 247 -39.90 -5.21 -4.06
C ASN A 247 -40.40 -6.05 -2.87
N TRP A 248 -41.07 -5.44 -1.89
CA TRP A 248 -41.60 -6.17 -0.74
C TRP A 248 -42.69 -7.15 -1.14
N PHE A 249 -43.68 -6.72 -1.95
CA PHE A 249 -44.76 -7.59 -2.42
C PHE A 249 -44.25 -8.72 -3.31
N GLY A 250 -43.29 -8.45 -4.21
CA GLY A 250 -42.62 -9.49 -5.00
C GLY A 250 -41.96 -10.54 -4.11
N ASN A 251 -41.19 -10.10 -3.11
CA ASN A 251 -40.52 -11.01 -2.17
C ASN A 251 -41.51 -11.77 -1.27
N LYS A 252 -42.56 -11.12 -0.77
CA LYS A 252 -43.57 -11.74 0.11
C LYS A 252 -44.34 -12.83 -0.64
N ARG A 253 -44.73 -12.62 -1.91
CA ARG A 253 -45.36 -13.67 -2.76
C ARG A 253 -44.47 -14.90 -2.94
N ILE A 254 -43.19 -14.70 -3.26
CA ILE A 254 -42.24 -15.81 -3.43
C ILE A 254 -42.08 -16.60 -2.12
N ARG A 255 -41.92 -15.90 -0.99
CA ARG A 255 -41.79 -16.55 0.34
C ARG A 255 -43.06 -17.30 0.74
N TYR A 256 -44.22 -16.70 0.51
CA TYR A 256 -45.53 -17.31 0.78
C TYR A 256 -45.69 -18.62 0.00
N LYS A 257 -45.40 -18.59 -1.32
CA LYS A 257 -45.51 -19.79 -2.18
C LYS A 257 -44.52 -20.89 -1.81
N LYS A 258 -43.32 -20.55 -1.31
CA LYS A 258 -42.29 -21.53 -0.94
C LYS A 258 -42.53 -22.21 0.40
N ASN A 259 -43.17 -21.53 1.36
CA ASN A 259 -43.36 -22.02 2.73
C ASN A 259 -44.83 -21.93 3.18
N ILE A 260 -45.69 -22.69 2.51
CA ILE A 260 -47.15 -22.62 2.70
C ILE A 260 -47.57 -22.88 4.16
N GLY A 261 -46.98 -23.87 4.85
CA GLY A 261 -47.36 -24.23 6.22
C GLY A 261 -47.20 -23.07 7.22
N LYS A 262 -46.01 -22.45 7.26
CA LYS A 262 -45.74 -21.29 8.12
C LYS A 262 -46.53 -20.05 7.69
N ALA A 263 -46.76 -19.91 6.39
CA ALA A 263 -47.51 -18.78 5.85
C ALA A 263 -49.01 -18.87 6.15
N GLN A 264 -49.56 -20.08 6.32
CA GLN A 264 -50.94 -20.31 6.72
C GLN A 264 -51.20 -19.92 8.18
N GLU A 265 -50.25 -20.19 9.08
CA GLU A 265 -50.32 -19.70 10.47
C GLU A 265 -50.33 -18.17 10.54
N GLU A 266 -49.45 -17.51 9.77
CA GLU A 266 -49.43 -16.05 9.66
C GLU A 266 -50.75 -15.53 9.05
N ALA A 267 -51.30 -16.18 8.03
CA ALA A 267 -52.57 -15.79 7.43
C ALA A 267 -53.74 -15.91 8.43
N ASN A 268 -53.79 -16.99 9.21
CA ASN A 268 -54.81 -17.19 10.23
C ASN A 268 -54.72 -16.13 11.35
N MET A 269 -53.51 -15.73 11.75
CA MET A 269 -53.29 -14.65 12.72
C MET A 269 -53.83 -13.30 12.22
N TYR A 270 -53.59 -12.94 10.96
CA TYR A 270 -54.10 -11.69 10.40
C TYR A 270 -55.61 -11.74 10.13
N ALA A 271 -56.14 -12.90 9.74
CA ALA A 271 -57.59 -13.10 9.61
C ALA A 271 -58.32 -12.96 10.95
N ALA A 272 -57.75 -13.51 12.03
CA ALA A 272 -58.31 -13.39 13.39
C ALA A 272 -58.23 -11.95 13.95
N LYS A 273 -57.32 -11.13 13.44
CA LYS A 273 -57.16 -9.72 13.84
C LYS A 273 -58.09 -8.77 13.07
N ALA A 274 -58.61 -9.22 11.93
CA ALA A 274 -59.54 -8.48 11.08
C ALA A 274 -61.02 -8.84 11.35
N ALA A 275 -61.28 -9.87 12.16
CA ALA A 275 -62.61 -10.27 12.65
C ALA A 275 -62.92 -9.62 14.00
#